data_AF-A0A0T6B8F6-F1
#
_entry.id   AF-A0A0T6B8F6-F1
#
_cell.length_a   1.000
_cell.length_b   1.000
_cell.length_c   1.000
_cell.angle_alpha   90.00
_cell.angle_beta   90.00
_cell.angle_gamma   90.00
#
_symmetry.space_group_name_H-M   'P 1'
#
loop_
_entity.id
_entity.type
_entity.pdbx_description
1 polymer ?
#
loop_
_entity_poly.entity_id
_entity_poly.type
_entity_poly.pdbx_seq_one_letter_code
_entity_poly.pdbx_strand_id
1 'polypeptide(L)'
;MGCPKEFSLKGGMGAALLMNPDKAKEILSTLVQNLKIPVTCKIRVFQTVEDTLQLVEQLVSTGIAAIAIHGRTKQERPQHANRNYLIKAIAQTINIPVIANGGSKEIQQHSDIATFRQECGTSSVMIARTAEDYDNSPNNTKYCIQNMLKELQETPRGKKFLECQTLEQICEIWNLRQYCKEKHLEYNGKGILSRRQVSPNMFCPASKKLKMEDTIEMPYAFIRASFPADPDLPKSKLISWCNKNKKEKPKYQIINEDKLFRAIVYIDGKKYSSTYWEKNKKFAEQGAALVCIWSLGLIDTQTLIDTGSTLK
;
A
#
# COMPACT_ATOMS: atom_id res chain seq x y z
N MET A 1 -22.15 2.33 2.86
CA MET A 1 -23.48 2.55 2.25
C MET A 1 -23.39 3.11 0.81
N GLY A 2 -22.50 2.59 -0.05
CA GLY A 2 -22.30 3.17 -1.40
C GLY A 2 -21.99 2.18 -2.52
N CYS A 3 -22.05 0.87 -2.25
CA CYS A 3 -21.81 -0.16 -3.26
C CYS A 3 -23.04 -0.31 -4.17
N PRO A 4 -22.93 -0.09 -5.50
CA PRO A 4 -24.05 -0.22 -6.42
C PRO A 4 -24.14 -1.62 -7.05
N LYS A 5 -23.28 -2.58 -6.68
CA LYS A 5 -23.26 -3.91 -7.29
C LYS A 5 -24.54 -4.68 -6.95
N GLU A 6 -25.06 -5.42 -7.92
CA GLU A 6 -26.37 -6.08 -7.84
C GLU A 6 -26.50 -7.02 -6.63
N PHE A 7 -25.48 -7.83 -6.33
CA PHE A 7 -25.50 -8.73 -5.18
C PHE A 7 -25.68 -7.97 -3.85
N SER A 8 -25.05 -6.79 -3.72
CA SER A 8 -25.16 -5.94 -2.54
C SER A 8 -26.57 -5.34 -2.45
N LEU A 9 -27.14 -4.95 -3.59
CA LEU A 9 -28.48 -4.37 -3.64
C LEU A 9 -29.55 -5.39 -3.29
N LYS A 10 -29.48 -6.60 -3.85
CA LYS A 10 -30.41 -7.71 -3.56
C LYS A 10 -30.39 -8.09 -2.07
N GLY A 11 -29.22 -8.04 -1.43
CA GLY A 11 -29.09 -8.27 0.00
C GLY A 11 -29.46 -7.07 0.89
N GLY A 12 -29.97 -5.97 0.34
CA GLY A 12 -30.31 -4.78 1.12
C GLY A 12 -29.10 -4.03 1.70
N MET A 13 -27.91 -4.26 1.16
CA MET A 13 -26.63 -3.68 1.60
C MET A 13 -26.17 -2.56 0.66
N GLY A 14 -25.09 -1.87 1.05
CA GLY A 14 -24.42 -0.93 0.14
C GLY A 14 -25.29 0.29 -0.16
N ALA A 15 -25.51 0.59 -1.44
CA ALA A 15 -26.34 1.71 -1.86
C ALA A 15 -27.85 1.45 -1.70
N ALA A 16 -28.28 0.23 -1.37
CA ALA A 16 -29.68 -0.04 -1.01
C ALA A 16 -30.06 0.63 0.32
N LEU A 17 -29.12 0.74 1.26
CA LEU A 17 -29.32 1.46 2.52
C LEU A 17 -29.57 2.97 2.33
N LEU A 18 -29.17 3.55 1.19
CA LEU A 18 -29.50 4.95 0.88
C LEU A 18 -31.01 5.15 0.70
N MET A 19 -31.74 4.10 0.31
CA MET A 19 -33.20 4.14 0.15
C MET A 19 -33.94 3.80 1.45
N ASN A 20 -33.22 3.45 2.53
CA ASN A 20 -33.79 3.19 3.85
C ASN A 20 -32.92 3.85 4.92
N PRO A 21 -33.01 5.20 5.06
CA PRO A 21 -32.20 5.96 6.00
C PRO A 21 -32.39 5.53 7.46
N ASP A 22 -33.61 5.13 7.85
CA ASP A 22 -33.89 4.67 9.22
C ASP A 22 -33.09 3.43 9.59
N LYS A 23 -33.04 2.44 8.70
CA LYS A 23 -32.21 1.24 8.90
C LYS A 23 -30.72 1.59 8.92
N ALA A 24 -30.28 2.53 8.07
CA ALA A 24 -28.89 2.98 8.09
C ALA A 24 -28.53 3.66 9.43
N LYS A 25 -29.46 4.47 9.97
CA LYS A 25 -29.34 5.14 11.26
C LYS A 25 -29.29 4.14 12.41
N GLU A 26 -30.16 3.13 12.42
CA GLU A 26 -30.17 2.07 13.42
C GLU A 26 -28.83 1.31 13.47
N ILE A 27 -28.31 0.91 12.30
CA ILE A 27 -27.01 0.22 12.19
C ILE A 27 -25.88 1.09 12.75
N LEU A 28 -25.81 2.36 12.33
CA LEU A 28 -24.73 3.24 12.78
C LEU A 28 -24.81 3.55 14.26
N SER A 29 -25.99 3.89 14.80
CA SER A 29 -26.18 4.13 16.23
C SER A 29 -25.76 2.93 17.06
N THR A 30 -26.16 1.72 16.64
CA THR A 30 -25.76 0.47 17.30
C THR A 30 -24.24 0.31 17.31
N LEU A 31 -23.57 0.53 16.18
CA LEU A 31 -22.11 0.42 16.10
C LEU A 31 -21.40 1.47 16.97
N VAL A 32 -21.83 2.73 16.89
CA VAL A 32 -21.25 3.85 17.65
C VAL A 32 -21.38 3.61 19.15
N GLN A 33 -22.54 3.11 19.62
CA GLN A 33 -22.77 2.86 21.05
C GLN A 33 -21.96 1.68 21.60
N ASN A 34 -21.68 0.67 20.78
CA ASN A 34 -21.10 -0.59 21.26
C ASN A 34 -19.60 -0.76 20.96
N LEU A 35 -19.01 0.09 20.12
CA LEU A 35 -17.59 0.00 19.76
C LEU A 35 -16.77 1.12 20.42
N LYS A 36 -15.60 0.76 20.94
CA LYS A 36 -14.62 1.72 21.50
C LYS A 36 -13.77 2.40 20.42
N ILE A 37 -13.94 2.04 19.15
CA ILE A 37 -13.20 2.58 18.01
C ILE A 37 -14.10 3.52 17.19
N PRO A 38 -13.54 4.56 16.55
CA PRO A 38 -14.34 5.49 15.76
C PRO A 38 -15.06 4.79 14.60
N VAL A 39 -16.38 4.97 14.53
CA VAL A 39 -17.21 4.46 13.44
C VAL A 39 -17.33 5.54 12.37
N THR A 40 -17.10 5.17 11.12
CA THR A 40 -17.26 6.05 9.95
C THR A 40 -18.15 5.40 8.92
N CYS A 41 -18.72 6.18 7.99
CA CYS A 41 -19.51 5.63 6.91
C CYS A 41 -19.11 6.23 5.55
N LYS A 42 -19.43 5.50 4.48
CA LYS A 42 -19.19 5.93 3.09
C LYS A 42 -20.47 5.86 2.28
N ILE A 43 -20.83 6.96 1.63
CA ILE A 43 -22.06 7.08 0.82
C ILE A 43 -21.77 7.46 -0.64
N ARG A 44 -22.83 7.43 -1.43
CA ARG A 44 -22.95 8.10 -2.74
C ARG A 44 -23.96 9.24 -2.60
N VAL A 45 -23.83 10.26 -3.45
CA VAL A 45 -24.74 11.41 -3.46
C VAL A 45 -26.08 11.08 -4.13
N PHE A 46 -27.11 11.87 -3.85
CA PHE A 46 -28.32 11.95 -4.66
C PHE A 46 -28.15 12.96 -5.81
N GLN A 47 -29.23 13.28 -6.52
CA GLN A 47 -29.17 14.23 -7.63
C GLN A 47 -28.96 15.67 -7.14
N THR A 48 -29.57 16.02 -5.99
CA THR A 48 -29.57 17.36 -5.43
C THR A 48 -28.70 17.45 -4.17
N VAL A 49 -28.30 18.67 -3.83
CA VAL A 49 -27.57 18.94 -2.58
C VAL A 49 -28.48 18.68 -1.39
N GLU A 50 -29.73 19.11 -1.48
CA GLU A 50 -30.76 19.06 -0.46
C GLU A 50 -31.05 17.63 -0.02
N ASP A 51 -31.34 16.74 -0.98
CA ASP A 51 -31.63 15.32 -0.67
C ASP A 51 -30.42 14.64 -0.03
N THR A 52 -29.21 14.97 -0.53
CA THR A 52 -27.98 14.39 0.00
C THR A 52 -27.70 14.90 1.41
N LEU A 53 -27.93 16.19 1.66
CA LEU A 53 -27.72 16.81 2.96
C LEU A 53 -28.68 16.24 4.00
N GLN A 54 -29.97 16.08 3.67
CA GLN A 54 -30.96 15.46 4.57
C GLN A 54 -30.51 14.07 5.04
N LEU A 55 -30.03 13.22 4.12
CA LEU A 55 -29.48 11.92 4.48
C LEU A 55 -28.23 12.07 5.37
N VAL A 56 -27.30 12.94 4.99
CA VAL A 56 -26.05 13.11 5.71
C VAL A 56 -26.27 13.59 7.13
N GLU A 57 -27.17 14.54 7.36
CA GLU A 57 -27.54 15.02 8.70
C GLU A 57 -28.09 13.89 9.58
N GLN A 58 -28.95 13.03 9.02
CA GLN A 58 -29.43 11.85 9.75
C GLN A 58 -28.30 10.90 10.13
N LEU A 59 -27.36 10.64 9.22
CA LEU A 59 -26.21 9.77 9.52
C LEU A 59 -25.25 10.41 10.54
N VAL A 60 -24.99 11.71 10.44
CA VAL A 60 -24.14 12.46 11.39
C VAL A 60 -24.75 12.42 12.80
N SER A 61 -26.08 12.52 12.92
CA SER A 61 -26.78 12.46 14.21
C SER A 61 -26.55 11.15 15.00
N THR A 62 -26.05 10.10 14.37
CA THR A 62 -25.72 8.83 15.02
C THR A 62 -24.40 8.85 15.80
N GLY A 63 -23.60 9.90 15.66
CA GLY A 63 -22.30 10.03 16.31
C GLY A 63 -21.13 9.42 15.53
N ILE A 64 -21.27 9.22 14.21
CA ILE A 64 -20.13 8.83 13.37
C ILE A 64 -19.00 9.89 13.42
N ALA A 65 -17.75 9.42 13.41
CA ALA A 65 -16.58 10.28 13.55
C ALA A 65 -16.20 11.01 12.25
N ALA A 66 -16.57 10.47 11.09
CA ALA A 66 -16.32 11.05 9.77
C ALA A 66 -17.22 10.40 8.72
N ILE A 67 -17.40 11.10 7.59
CA ILE A 67 -18.17 10.61 6.44
C ILE A 67 -17.37 10.75 5.14
N ALA A 68 -17.33 9.67 4.36
CA ALA A 68 -16.75 9.68 3.02
C ALA A 68 -17.84 9.77 1.95
N ILE A 69 -17.73 10.75 1.05
CA ILE A 69 -18.76 11.04 0.05
C ILE A 69 -18.19 10.82 -1.35
N HIS A 70 -18.78 9.88 -2.08
CA HIS A 70 -18.53 9.75 -3.52
C HIS A 70 -19.53 10.61 -4.29
N GLY A 71 -19.04 11.63 -4.98
CA GLY A 71 -19.83 12.58 -5.80
C GLY A 71 -20.53 12.02 -7.04
N ARG A 72 -20.78 10.70 -7.10
CA ARG A 72 -21.59 10.05 -8.13
C ARG A 72 -22.81 9.40 -7.50
N THR A 73 -23.94 9.43 -8.19
CA THR A 73 -25.17 8.75 -7.78
C THR A 73 -25.03 7.24 -7.92
N LYS A 74 -25.98 6.47 -7.36
CA LYS A 74 -26.00 4.99 -7.46
C LYS A 74 -25.99 4.48 -8.92
N GLN A 75 -26.70 5.18 -9.81
CA GLN A 75 -26.83 4.77 -11.22
C GLN A 75 -25.58 5.13 -12.03
N GLU A 76 -24.85 6.15 -11.60
CA GLU A 76 -23.67 6.62 -12.30
C GLU A 76 -22.48 5.68 -12.17
N ARG A 77 -21.70 5.67 -13.25
CA ARG A 77 -20.56 4.79 -13.49
C ARG A 77 -19.27 5.62 -13.63
N PRO A 78 -18.08 4.98 -13.57
CA PRO A 78 -16.78 5.64 -13.66
C PRO A 78 -16.61 6.68 -14.77
N GLN A 79 -17.32 6.53 -15.90
CA GLN A 79 -17.29 7.47 -17.01
C GLN A 79 -17.94 8.82 -16.72
N HIS A 80 -18.94 8.86 -15.83
CA HIS A 80 -19.67 10.09 -15.47
C HIS A 80 -18.80 11.00 -14.60
N ALA A 81 -19.04 12.31 -14.69
CA ALA A 81 -18.33 13.31 -13.89
C ALA A 81 -18.60 13.13 -12.39
N ASN A 82 -17.66 13.59 -11.55
CA ASN A 82 -17.87 13.67 -10.11
C ASN A 82 -18.47 15.04 -9.76
N ARG A 83 -19.48 15.08 -8.89
CA ARG A 83 -20.09 16.34 -8.42
C ARG A 83 -19.29 16.91 -7.24
N ASN A 84 -18.14 17.50 -7.52
CA ASN A 84 -17.26 18.11 -6.51
C ASN A 84 -17.98 19.24 -5.75
N TYR A 85 -18.77 20.06 -6.46
CA TYR A 85 -19.57 21.13 -5.86
C TYR A 85 -20.56 20.63 -4.79
N LEU A 86 -21.15 19.44 -5.00
CA LEU A 86 -22.12 18.86 -4.09
C LEU A 86 -21.41 18.36 -2.82
N ILE A 87 -20.24 17.72 -2.98
CA ILE A 87 -19.40 17.34 -1.84
C ILE A 87 -19.02 18.59 -1.03
N LYS A 88 -18.65 19.69 -1.71
CA LYS A 88 -18.30 20.96 -1.08
C LYS A 88 -19.44 21.56 -0.29
N ALA A 89 -20.64 21.61 -0.86
CA ALA A 89 -21.81 22.11 -0.16
C ALA A 89 -22.07 21.33 1.14
N ILE A 90 -21.98 19.99 1.11
CA ILE A 90 -22.15 19.17 2.31
C ILE A 90 -21.04 19.43 3.35
N ALA A 91 -19.78 19.49 2.90
CA ALA A 91 -18.64 19.70 3.78
C ALA A 91 -18.67 21.05 4.49
N GLN A 92 -19.32 22.06 3.91
CA GLN A 92 -19.52 23.37 4.52
C GLN A 92 -20.66 23.41 5.53
N THR A 93 -21.60 22.44 5.48
CA THR A 93 -22.79 22.44 6.34
C THR A 93 -22.61 21.61 7.61
N ILE A 94 -21.85 20.51 7.57
CA ILE A 94 -21.74 19.58 8.71
C ILE A 94 -20.46 19.76 9.52
N ASN A 95 -20.53 19.46 10.82
CA ASN A 95 -19.45 19.71 11.78
C ASN A 95 -18.47 18.53 11.96
N ILE A 96 -18.58 17.47 11.16
CA ILE A 96 -17.65 16.33 11.20
C ILE A 96 -16.76 16.32 9.97
N PRO A 97 -15.55 15.74 10.03
CA PRO A 97 -14.67 15.61 8.86
C PRO A 97 -15.36 14.91 7.68
N VAL A 98 -15.31 15.58 6.53
CA VAL A 98 -15.74 15.02 5.24
C VAL A 98 -14.54 14.54 4.45
N ILE A 99 -14.66 13.37 3.82
CA ILE A 99 -13.62 12.76 2.99
C ILE A 99 -14.13 12.68 1.54
N ALA A 100 -13.54 13.50 0.65
CA ALA A 100 -13.92 13.50 -0.77
C ALA A 100 -13.49 12.21 -1.48
N ASN A 101 -14.36 11.66 -2.33
CA ASN A 101 -14.08 10.48 -3.13
C ASN A 101 -14.66 10.59 -4.55
N GLY A 102 -14.06 9.88 -5.50
CA GLY A 102 -14.56 9.76 -6.87
C GLY A 102 -13.69 10.42 -7.95
N GLY A 103 -12.73 11.26 -7.53
CA GLY A 103 -11.85 12.08 -8.39
C GLY A 103 -10.69 11.37 -9.07
N SER A 104 -10.66 10.04 -9.14
CA SER A 104 -9.52 9.31 -9.76
C SER A 104 -9.21 9.66 -11.22
N LYS A 105 -10.15 10.27 -11.95
CA LYS A 105 -9.88 10.79 -13.31
C LYS A 105 -9.19 12.16 -13.29
N GLU A 106 -9.41 12.94 -12.24
CA GLU A 106 -8.87 14.29 -12.02
C GLU A 106 -7.51 14.23 -11.30
N ILE A 107 -7.26 13.15 -10.54
CA ILE A 107 -6.01 12.92 -9.82
C ILE A 107 -5.10 12.05 -10.69
N GLN A 108 -4.10 12.66 -11.32
CA GLN A 108 -3.08 11.99 -12.14
C GLN A 108 -1.70 11.98 -11.48
N GLN A 109 -1.45 12.91 -10.55
CA GLN A 109 -0.21 13.05 -9.80
C GLN A 109 -0.49 13.44 -8.33
N HIS A 110 0.53 13.37 -7.48
CA HIS A 110 0.39 13.60 -6.04
C HIS A 110 -0.17 15.00 -5.69
N SER A 111 0.28 16.05 -6.39
CA SER A 111 -0.19 17.43 -6.18
C SER A 111 -1.70 17.58 -6.41
N ASP A 112 -2.28 16.80 -7.32
CA ASP A 112 -3.70 16.88 -7.65
C ASP A 112 -4.59 16.44 -6.47
N ILE A 113 -4.05 15.67 -5.53
CA ILE A 113 -4.77 15.29 -4.30
C ILE A 113 -5.11 16.54 -3.48
N ALA A 114 -4.16 17.47 -3.37
CA ALA A 114 -4.36 18.73 -2.65
C ALA A 114 -5.36 19.63 -3.38
N THR A 115 -5.25 19.71 -4.71
CA THR A 115 -6.19 20.46 -5.57
C THR A 115 -7.61 19.93 -5.43
N PHE A 116 -7.80 18.61 -5.56
CA PHE A 116 -9.11 17.96 -5.43
C PHE A 116 -9.71 18.15 -4.02
N ARG A 117 -8.87 18.10 -2.98
CA ARG A 117 -9.29 18.37 -1.59
C ARG A 117 -9.81 19.81 -1.44
N GLN A 118 -9.09 20.79 -1.98
CA GLN A 118 -9.45 22.20 -1.93
C GLN A 118 -10.72 22.49 -2.73
N GLU A 119 -10.84 21.93 -3.92
CA GLU A 119 -12.03 22.06 -4.76
C GLU A 119 -13.28 21.53 -4.06
N CYS A 120 -13.17 20.36 -3.43
CA CYS A 120 -14.26 19.77 -2.65
C CYS A 120 -14.46 20.41 -1.27
N GLY A 121 -13.58 21.32 -0.82
CA GLY A 121 -13.66 21.92 0.52
C GLY A 121 -13.65 20.89 1.68
N THR A 122 -12.97 19.76 1.51
CA THR A 122 -13.02 18.64 2.47
C THR A 122 -11.77 18.53 3.35
N SER A 123 -11.90 17.86 4.49
CA SER A 123 -10.77 17.62 5.40
C SER A 123 -9.71 16.70 4.78
N SER A 124 -10.16 15.67 4.07
CA SER A 124 -9.31 14.61 3.49
C SER A 124 -9.83 14.12 2.14
N VAL A 125 -9.03 13.31 1.44
CA VAL A 125 -9.37 12.65 0.17
C VAL A 125 -9.19 11.15 0.30
N MET A 126 -10.12 10.38 -0.26
CA MET A 126 -10.05 8.92 -0.39
C MET A 126 -9.86 8.57 -1.87
N ILE A 127 -8.78 7.86 -2.19
CA ILE A 127 -8.41 7.44 -3.54
C ILE A 127 -8.65 5.93 -3.68
N ALA A 128 -9.16 5.49 -4.84
CA ALA A 128 -9.39 4.08 -5.15
C ALA A 128 -8.67 3.66 -6.43
N ARG A 129 -9.21 3.97 -7.62
CA ARG A 129 -8.64 3.53 -8.91
C ARG A 129 -7.20 4.01 -9.14
N THR A 130 -6.94 5.30 -8.93
CA THR A 130 -5.57 5.84 -8.98
C THR A 130 -4.65 5.24 -7.91
N ALA A 131 -5.15 4.59 -6.87
CA ALA A 131 -4.28 3.86 -5.94
C ALA A 131 -4.01 2.42 -6.42
N GLU A 132 -4.87 1.86 -7.27
CA GLU A 132 -4.67 0.56 -7.92
C GLU A 132 -3.65 0.64 -9.06
N ASP A 133 -3.71 1.72 -9.86
CA ASP A 133 -2.81 1.95 -10.99
C ASP A 133 -1.35 2.18 -10.56
N TYR A 134 -1.12 2.56 -9.29
CA TYR A 134 0.18 2.93 -8.74
C TYR A 134 0.61 1.94 -7.65
N ASP A 135 1.68 1.19 -7.94
CA ASP A 135 2.39 0.24 -7.07
C ASP A 135 1.51 -0.74 -6.26
N ASN A 136 0.65 -1.47 -6.97
CA ASN A 136 -0.07 -2.59 -6.38
C ASN A 136 0.93 -3.63 -5.84
N SER A 137 0.80 -4.02 -4.58
CA SER A 137 1.77 -4.96 -4.00
C SER A 137 1.75 -6.30 -4.74
N PRO A 138 2.91 -6.99 -4.92
CA PRO A 138 2.93 -8.33 -5.49
C PRO A 138 1.93 -9.28 -4.83
N ASN A 139 1.74 -9.17 -3.51
CA ASN A 139 0.78 -9.97 -2.75
C ASN A 139 -0.67 -9.74 -3.17
N ASN A 140 -1.09 -8.49 -3.37
CA ASN A 140 -2.45 -8.16 -3.78
C ASN A 140 -2.70 -8.54 -5.24
N THR A 141 -1.74 -8.25 -6.14
CA THR A 141 -1.78 -8.73 -7.53
C THR A 141 -1.91 -10.24 -7.58
N LYS A 142 -1.12 -10.96 -6.76
CA LYS A 142 -1.16 -12.41 -6.66
C LYS A 142 -2.51 -12.91 -6.11
N TYR A 143 -3.08 -12.26 -5.09
CA TYR A 143 -4.42 -12.58 -4.60
C TYR A 143 -5.49 -12.45 -5.69
N CYS A 144 -5.50 -11.34 -6.44
CA CYS A 144 -6.45 -11.12 -7.53
C CYS A 144 -6.31 -12.17 -8.64
N ILE A 145 -5.09 -12.46 -9.07
CA ILE A 145 -4.84 -13.45 -10.13
C ILE A 145 -5.18 -14.86 -9.67
N GLN A 146 -4.88 -15.25 -8.42
CA GLN A 146 -5.30 -16.57 -7.88
C GLN A 146 -6.82 -16.75 -7.95
N ASN A 147 -7.59 -15.72 -7.57
CA ASN A 147 -9.05 -15.75 -7.67
C ASN A 147 -9.56 -15.86 -9.12
N MET A 148 -8.81 -15.35 -10.09
CA MET A 148 -9.13 -15.52 -11.51
C MET A 148 -8.77 -16.92 -12.01
N LEU A 149 -7.61 -17.45 -11.58
CA LEU A 149 -7.11 -18.74 -12.03
C LEU A 149 -7.92 -19.93 -11.47
N LYS A 150 -8.41 -19.86 -10.22
CA LYS A 150 -9.16 -20.96 -9.58
C LYS A 150 -8.43 -22.31 -9.75
N GLU A 151 -9.05 -23.34 -10.35
CA GLU A 151 -8.40 -24.63 -10.60
C GLU A 151 -7.16 -24.56 -11.53
N LEU A 152 -7.03 -23.52 -12.35
CA LEU A 152 -5.88 -23.35 -13.24
C LEU A 152 -4.56 -23.10 -12.49
N GLN A 153 -4.61 -22.89 -11.18
CA GLN A 153 -3.42 -22.83 -10.32
C GLN A 153 -2.62 -24.14 -10.33
N GLU A 154 -3.27 -25.28 -10.59
CA GLU A 154 -2.59 -26.59 -10.67
C GLU A 154 -1.83 -26.82 -11.97
N THR A 155 -2.06 -25.96 -12.98
CA THR A 155 -1.30 -26.04 -14.24
C THR A 155 0.18 -25.70 -14.01
N PRO A 156 1.10 -26.13 -14.89
CA PRO A 156 2.52 -25.76 -14.80
C PRO A 156 2.73 -24.24 -14.72
N ARG A 157 1.91 -23.47 -15.43
CA ARG A 157 1.92 -22.00 -15.36
C ARG A 157 1.43 -21.48 -14.02
N GLY A 158 0.33 -22.04 -13.51
CA GLY A 158 -0.23 -21.69 -12.21
C GLY A 158 0.78 -21.93 -11.07
N LYS A 159 1.46 -23.09 -11.08
CA LYS A 159 2.52 -23.42 -10.11
C LYS A 159 3.69 -22.44 -10.16
N LYS A 160 4.20 -22.12 -11.36
CA LYS A 160 5.24 -21.07 -11.53
C LYS A 160 4.77 -19.71 -10.99
N PHE A 161 3.51 -19.34 -11.24
CA PHE A 161 2.93 -18.11 -10.71
C PHE A 161 2.83 -18.12 -9.17
N LEU A 162 2.50 -19.26 -8.56
CA LEU A 162 2.46 -19.42 -7.10
C LEU A 162 3.85 -19.30 -6.45
N GLU A 163 4.93 -19.45 -7.20
CA GLU A 163 6.30 -19.22 -6.71
C GLU A 163 6.70 -17.73 -6.74
N CYS A 164 6.09 -16.93 -7.62
CA CYS A 164 6.45 -15.51 -7.79
C CYS A 164 6.29 -14.67 -6.51
N GLN A 165 7.25 -13.79 -6.25
CA GLN A 165 7.30 -12.88 -5.09
C GLN A 165 7.37 -11.41 -5.46
N THR A 166 7.72 -11.09 -6.71
CA THR A 166 7.80 -9.72 -7.24
C THR A 166 6.79 -9.49 -8.36
N LEU A 167 6.41 -8.23 -8.60
CA LEU A 167 5.57 -7.88 -9.76
C LEU A 167 6.26 -8.26 -11.07
N GLU A 168 7.59 -8.06 -11.16
CA GLU A 168 8.37 -8.44 -12.35
C GLU A 168 8.27 -9.94 -12.63
N GLN A 169 8.43 -10.80 -11.62
CA GLN A 169 8.26 -12.25 -11.75
C GLN A 169 6.82 -12.63 -12.16
N ILE A 170 5.82 -11.99 -11.54
CA ILE A 170 4.41 -12.20 -11.93
C ILE A 170 4.21 -11.82 -13.40
N CYS A 171 4.69 -10.65 -13.83
CA CYS A 171 4.57 -10.17 -15.20
C CYS A 171 5.29 -11.08 -16.19
N GLU A 172 6.43 -11.67 -15.84
CA GLU A 172 7.16 -12.63 -16.67
C GLU A 172 6.32 -13.86 -17.03
N ILE A 173 5.47 -14.36 -16.13
CA ILE A 173 4.55 -15.48 -16.42
C ILE A 173 3.58 -15.17 -17.57
N TRP A 174 3.30 -13.90 -17.85
CA TRP A 174 2.47 -13.43 -18.97
C TRP A 174 3.28 -12.70 -20.05
N ASN A 175 4.60 -12.86 -20.11
CA ASN A 175 5.49 -12.18 -21.04
C ASN A 175 5.42 -10.64 -20.97
N LEU A 176 5.07 -10.10 -19.80
CA LEU A 176 4.94 -8.67 -19.53
C LEU A 176 6.14 -8.09 -18.77
N ARG A 177 7.27 -8.82 -18.71
CA ARG A 177 8.45 -8.39 -17.96
C ARG A 177 8.99 -7.05 -18.45
N GLN A 178 9.08 -6.87 -19.77
CA GLN A 178 9.56 -5.63 -20.38
C GLN A 178 8.63 -4.45 -20.07
N TYR A 179 7.33 -4.64 -20.23
CA TYR A 179 6.31 -3.65 -19.85
C TYR A 179 6.42 -3.23 -18.38
N CYS A 180 6.60 -4.20 -17.47
CA CYS A 180 6.77 -3.94 -16.04
C CYS A 180 8.00 -3.07 -15.77
N LYS A 181 9.14 -3.37 -16.41
CA LYS A 181 10.36 -2.55 -16.31
C LYS A 181 10.17 -1.14 -16.85
N GLU A 182 9.57 -1.00 -18.03
CA GLU A 182 9.29 0.31 -18.66
C GLU A 182 8.39 1.17 -17.79
N LYS A 183 7.34 0.58 -17.20
CA LYS A 183 6.45 1.30 -16.26
C LYS A 183 7.16 1.69 -14.98
N HIS A 184 8.00 0.83 -14.42
CA HIS A 184 8.83 1.20 -13.27
C HIS A 184 9.78 2.36 -13.59
N LEU A 185 10.41 2.36 -14.77
CA LEU A 185 11.26 3.46 -15.22
C LEU A 185 10.46 4.75 -15.44
N GLU A 186 9.28 4.67 -16.06
CA GLU A 186 8.37 5.81 -16.24
C GLU A 186 7.96 6.42 -14.90
N TYR A 187 7.59 5.58 -13.93
CA TYR A 187 7.23 6.01 -12.58
C TYR A 187 8.41 6.64 -11.85
N ASN A 188 9.58 6.02 -11.90
CA ASN A 188 10.81 6.60 -11.34
C ASN A 188 11.14 7.96 -11.98
N GLY A 189 11.00 8.08 -13.31
CA GLY A 189 11.21 9.33 -14.05
C GLY A 189 10.22 10.44 -13.66
N LYS A 190 9.00 10.06 -13.23
CA LYS A 190 7.99 10.96 -12.67
C LYS A 190 8.21 11.26 -11.17
N GLY A 191 9.28 10.76 -10.56
CA GLY A 191 9.55 10.90 -9.12
C GLY A 191 8.65 10.05 -8.23
N ILE A 192 7.95 9.06 -8.79
CA ILE A 192 7.05 8.17 -8.06
C ILE A 192 7.87 7.01 -7.51
N LEU A 193 7.96 6.94 -6.19
CA LEU A 193 8.72 5.92 -5.49
C LEU A 193 7.90 4.65 -5.31
N SER A 194 8.52 3.49 -5.53
CA SER A 194 7.91 2.21 -5.17
C SER A 194 7.80 2.05 -3.65
N ARG A 195 6.90 1.19 -3.18
CA ARG A 195 6.69 0.90 -1.74
C ARG A 195 7.97 0.55 -1.00
N ARG A 196 8.94 -0.09 -1.66
CA ARG A 196 10.23 -0.43 -1.03
C ARG A 196 11.09 0.83 -0.83
N GLN A 197 11.04 1.78 -1.75
CA GLN A 197 11.80 3.03 -1.70
C GLN A 197 11.22 4.06 -0.72
N VAL A 198 9.98 3.87 -0.25
CA VAL A 198 9.36 4.74 0.75
C VAL A 198 9.90 4.40 2.14
N SER A 199 10.33 5.41 2.89
CA SER A 199 10.68 5.29 4.31
C SER A 199 9.80 6.19 5.18
N PRO A 200 9.59 5.86 6.47
CA PRO A 200 8.72 6.66 7.35
C PRO A 200 9.12 8.13 7.43
N ASN A 201 10.42 8.39 7.43
CA ASN A 201 10.99 9.74 7.53
C ASN A 201 10.90 10.59 6.25
N MET A 202 10.41 10.06 5.12
CA MET A 202 10.37 10.81 3.85
C MET A 202 9.40 11.99 3.82
N PHE A 203 8.33 11.93 4.60
CA PHE A 203 7.23 12.91 4.53
C PHE A 203 7.05 13.71 5.82
N CYS A 204 7.94 13.52 6.81
CA CYS A 204 7.95 14.34 8.01
C CYS A 204 8.76 15.64 7.77
N PRO A 205 8.20 16.83 8.03
CA PRO A 205 8.87 18.11 7.72
C PRO A 205 10.15 18.42 8.52
N ALA A 206 10.62 17.54 9.42
CA ALA A 206 11.72 17.86 10.32
C ALA A 206 12.49 16.66 10.92
N SER A 207 12.32 15.42 10.43
CA SER A 207 13.24 14.36 10.88
C SER A 207 14.51 14.41 10.05
N LYS A 208 15.64 14.71 10.70
CA LYS A 208 16.98 14.50 10.14
C LYS A 208 16.96 13.14 9.46
N LYS A 209 17.29 13.05 8.16
CA LYS A 209 17.66 11.77 7.55
C LYS A 209 18.61 11.12 8.55
N LEU A 210 18.20 10.00 9.16
CA LEU A 210 19.07 9.16 9.96
C LEU A 210 20.08 8.54 8.99
N LYS A 211 21.00 9.37 8.48
CA LYS A 211 22.24 8.89 7.90
C LYS A 211 22.97 8.28 9.08
N MET A 212 23.02 6.96 9.06
CA MET A 212 23.74 6.22 10.08
C MET A 212 25.22 6.46 9.85
N GLU A 213 25.82 7.36 10.66
CA GLU A 213 27.26 7.62 10.61
C GLU A 213 28.02 6.28 10.70
N ASP A 214 29.00 6.12 9.81
CA ASP A 214 29.86 4.94 9.66
C ASP A 214 29.15 3.61 9.31
N THR A 215 28.00 3.66 8.62
CA THR A 215 27.29 2.47 8.11
C THR A 215 27.37 2.37 6.59
N ILE A 216 27.77 1.20 6.09
CA ILE A 216 27.71 0.87 4.66
C ILE A 216 26.25 0.54 4.32
N GLU A 217 25.61 1.44 3.60
CA GLU A 217 24.20 1.34 3.20
C GLU A 217 24.06 1.06 1.71
N MET A 218 23.31 0.02 1.35
CA MET A 218 22.98 -0.31 -0.05
C MET A 218 21.48 -0.56 -0.24
N PRO A 219 20.89 -0.21 -1.40
CA PRO A 219 19.47 -0.41 -1.68
C PRO A 219 19.16 -1.84 -2.12
N TYR A 220 19.51 -2.82 -1.29
CA TYR A 220 19.32 -4.24 -1.57
C TYR A 220 18.19 -4.83 -0.74
N ALA A 221 17.13 -5.29 -1.40
CA ALA A 221 15.96 -5.91 -0.80
C ALA A 221 16.20 -7.40 -0.63
N PHE A 222 15.87 -7.93 0.55
CA PHE A 222 15.87 -9.37 0.74
C PHE A 222 14.60 -9.98 0.12
N ILE A 223 14.80 -10.93 -0.79
CA ILE A 223 13.71 -11.68 -1.43
C ILE A 223 13.92 -13.16 -1.11
N ARG A 224 13.06 -13.74 -0.26
CA ARG A 224 13.22 -15.14 0.21
C ARG A 224 13.29 -16.18 -0.92
N ALA A 225 12.59 -15.96 -2.04
CA ALA A 225 12.61 -16.87 -3.18
C ALA A 225 13.98 -16.93 -3.87
N SER A 226 14.79 -15.87 -3.78
CA SER A 226 16.14 -15.82 -4.33
C SER A 226 17.14 -16.68 -3.55
N PHE A 227 16.74 -17.22 -2.39
CA PHE A 227 17.55 -18.03 -1.50
C PHE A 227 16.76 -19.29 -1.11
N PRO A 228 16.66 -20.28 -2.01
CA PRO A 228 15.72 -21.39 -1.87
C PRO A 228 15.95 -22.21 -0.60
N ALA A 229 17.21 -22.53 -0.29
CA ALA A 229 17.59 -23.29 0.89
C ALA A 229 18.03 -22.39 2.06
N ASP A 230 17.82 -22.85 3.29
CA ASP A 230 18.20 -22.11 4.49
C ASP A 230 19.71 -21.81 4.61
N PRO A 231 20.64 -22.69 4.15
CA PRO A 231 22.06 -22.36 4.08
C PRO A 231 22.37 -21.19 3.13
N ASP A 232 21.53 -20.95 2.12
CA ASP A 232 21.73 -19.89 1.16
C ASP A 232 21.31 -18.51 1.68
N LEU A 233 20.50 -18.47 2.74
CA LEU A 233 20.02 -17.23 3.32
C LEU A 233 21.20 -16.31 3.70
N PRO A 234 21.09 -14.99 3.47
CA PRO A 234 22.18 -14.06 3.75
C PRO A 234 22.73 -14.16 5.17
N LYS A 235 21.87 -14.31 6.19
CA LYS A 235 22.31 -14.55 7.58
C LYS A 235 23.11 -15.84 7.72
N SER A 236 22.67 -16.93 7.10
CA SER A 236 23.33 -18.24 7.16
C SER A 236 24.69 -18.20 6.47
N LYS A 237 24.77 -17.60 5.28
CA LYS A 237 26.03 -17.38 4.55
C LYS A 237 27.00 -16.53 5.37
N LEU A 238 26.51 -15.45 5.99
CA LEU A 238 27.34 -14.59 6.84
C LEU A 238 27.89 -15.34 8.06
N ILE A 239 27.07 -16.12 8.75
CA ILE A 239 27.50 -16.95 9.89
C ILE A 239 28.55 -17.97 9.45
N SER A 240 28.33 -18.66 8.33
CA SER A 240 29.29 -19.63 7.77
C SER A 240 30.63 -18.97 7.45
N TRP A 241 30.61 -17.78 6.84
CA TRP A 241 31.81 -16.99 6.56
C TRP A 241 32.52 -16.57 7.85
N CYS A 242 31.80 -16.10 8.88
CA CYS A 242 32.39 -15.74 10.17
C CYS A 242 33.12 -16.95 10.80
N ASN A 243 32.48 -18.12 10.80
CA ASN A 243 33.06 -19.34 11.34
C ASN A 243 34.34 -19.74 10.56
N LYS A 244 34.29 -19.71 9.21
CA LYS A 244 35.43 -20.04 8.35
C LYS A 244 36.63 -19.10 8.56
N ASN A 245 36.37 -17.82 8.83
CA ASN A 245 37.39 -16.78 9.01
C ASN A 245 37.72 -16.51 10.48
N LYS A 246 37.24 -17.34 11.41
CA LYS A 246 37.46 -17.19 12.87
C LYS A 246 37.08 -15.79 13.39
N LYS A 247 35.97 -15.25 12.87
CA LYS A 247 35.42 -13.94 13.29
C LYS A 247 34.31 -14.12 14.32
N GLU A 248 34.01 -13.04 15.05
CA GLU A 248 32.85 -13.02 15.94
C GLU A 248 31.54 -13.26 15.17
N LYS A 249 30.55 -13.82 15.86
CA LYS A 249 29.22 -14.03 15.28
C LYS A 249 28.56 -12.67 14.95
N PRO A 250 27.79 -12.57 13.85
CA PRO A 250 27.11 -11.35 13.47
C PRO A 250 26.14 -10.89 14.56
N LYS A 251 26.26 -9.63 14.99
CA LYS A 251 25.33 -8.99 15.93
C LYS A 251 24.40 -8.06 15.16
N TYR A 252 23.11 -8.08 15.48
CA TYR A 252 22.09 -7.27 14.81
C TYR A 252 21.48 -6.26 15.78
N GLN A 253 21.32 -5.03 15.31
CA GLN A 253 20.50 -4.01 15.96
C GLN A 253 19.29 -3.75 15.09
N ILE A 254 18.09 -3.77 15.70
CA ILE A 254 16.83 -3.48 15.01
C ILE A 254 16.42 -2.04 15.32
N ILE A 255 16.12 -1.29 14.27
CA ILE A 255 15.43 -0.01 14.31
C ILE A 255 13.96 -0.29 13.94
N ASN A 256 13.03 0.21 14.73
CA ASN A 256 11.60 0.12 14.45
C ASN A 256 10.99 1.52 14.43
N GLU A 257 10.25 1.81 13.36
CA GLU A 257 9.43 2.99 13.21
C GLU A 257 8.06 2.52 12.72
N ASP A 258 7.01 2.84 13.48
CA ASP A 258 5.65 2.32 13.28
C ASP A 258 5.60 0.80 13.08
N LYS A 259 5.09 0.35 11.92
CA LYS A 259 4.94 -1.07 11.55
C LYS A 259 6.07 -1.56 10.66
N LEU A 260 7.18 -0.82 10.59
CA LEU A 260 8.32 -1.10 9.74
C LEU A 260 9.59 -1.30 10.56
N PHE A 261 10.50 -2.11 10.02
CA PHE A 261 11.73 -2.54 10.66
C PHE A 261 12.91 -2.35 9.71
N ARG A 262 14.01 -1.88 10.27
CA ARG A 262 15.30 -1.82 9.60
C ARG A 262 16.33 -2.48 10.52
N ALA A 263 17.36 -3.10 9.97
CA ALA A 263 18.39 -3.74 10.78
C ALA A 263 19.78 -3.24 10.38
N ILE A 264 20.70 -3.28 11.34
CA ILE A 264 22.13 -3.07 11.14
C ILE A 264 22.84 -4.32 11.60
N VAL A 265 23.76 -4.83 10.79
CA VAL A 265 24.65 -5.92 11.20
C VAL A 265 26.06 -5.40 11.43
N TYR A 266 26.70 -5.90 12.49
CA TYR A 266 28.03 -5.52 12.93
C TYR A 266 29.01 -6.66 12.66
N ILE A 267 30.04 -6.41 11.85
CA ILE A 267 31.13 -7.35 11.52
C ILE A 267 32.45 -6.59 11.48
N ASP A 268 33.45 -7.05 12.24
CA ASP A 268 34.81 -6.48 12.26
C ASP A 268 34.85 -4.95 12.44
N GLY A 269 34.03 -4.43 13.35
CA GLY A 269 33.93 -2.98 13.62
C GLY A 269 33.23 -2.17 12.52
N LYS A 270 32.77 -2.80 11.44
CA LYS A 270 31.97 -2.18 10.37
C LYS A 270 30.49 -2.47 10.54
N LYS A 271 29.66 -1.52 10.13
CA LYS A 271 28.20 -1.60 10.16
C LYS A 271 27.65 -1.70 8.74
N TYR A 272 26.65 -2.56 8.54
CA TYR A 272 26.01 -2.75 7.25
C TYR A 272 24.49 -2.72 7.40
N SER A 273 23.79 -2.06 6.47
CA SER A 273 22.34 -1.98 6.49
C SER A 273 21.75 -1.86 5.09
N SER A 274 20.60 -2.49 4.85
CA SER A 274 19.79 -2.19 3.67
C SER A 274 19.07 -0.86 3.85
N THR A 275 18.94 -0.03 2.81
CA THR A 275 18.14 1.21 2.88
C THR A 275 16.64 0.96 2.92
N TYR A 276 16.19 -0.27 2.63
CA TYR A 276 14.77 -0.63 2.63
C TYR A 276 14.24 -0.94 4.03
N TRP A 277 12.99 -0.55 4.25
CA TRP A 277 12.24 -0.83 5.46
C TRP A 277 11.32 -2.04 5.24
N GLU A 278 11.40 -3.01 6.15
CA GLU A 278 10.71 -4.29 6.05
C GLU A 278 9.55 -4.40 7.02
N LYS A 279 8.52 -5.17 6.67
CA LYS A 279 7.36 -5.42 7.56
C LYS A 279 7.65 -6.39 8.71
N ASN A 280 8.81 -7.03 8.67
CA ASN A 280 9.20 -8.09 9.60
C ASN A 280 10.67 -7.94 10.02
N LYS A 281 10.94 -8.03 11.33
CA LYS A 281 12.28 -8.04 11.93
C LYS A 281 13.23 -9.04 11.26
N LYS A 282 12.79 -10.28 11.02
CA LYS A 282 13.63 -11.32 10.40
C LYS A 282 14.06 -10.92 8.98
N PHE A 283 13.19 -10.27 8.22
CA PHE A 283 13.51 -9.83 6.85
C PHE A 283 14.45 -8.64 6.88
N ALA A 284 14.27 -7.71 7.82
CA ALA A 284 15.20 -6.60 8.03
C ALA A 284 16.64 -7.12 8.30
N GLU A 285 16.78 -8.12 9.18
CA GLU A 285 18.09 -8.74 9.46
C GLU A 285 18.70 -9.43 8.23
N GLN A 286 17.89 -10.12 7.43
CA GLN A 286 18.35 -10.71 6.17
C GLN A 286 18.80 -9.63 5.17
N GLY A 287 18.09 -8.50 5.10
CA GLY A 287 18.48 -7.35 4.29
C GLY A 287 19.82 -6.74 4.72
N ALA A 288 20.03 -6.55 6.02
CA ALA A 288 21.32 -6.09 6.54
C ALA A 288 22.46 -7.07 6.26
N ALA A 289 22.19 -8.37 6.46
CA ALA A 289 23.14 -9.43 6.14
C ALA A 289 23.47 -9.48 4.64
N LEU A 290 22.49 -9.23 3.77
CA LEU A 290 22.66 -9.20 2.31
C LEU A 290 23.67 -8.13 1.88
N VAL A 291 23.56 -6.91 2.44
CA VAL A 291 24.53 -5.83 2.21
C VAL A 291 25.93 -6.21 2.70
N CYS A 292 26.02 -6.87 3.87
CA CYS A 292 27.29 -7.32 4.42
C CYS A 292 27.95 -8.39 3.52
N ILE A 293 27.24 -9.45 3.13
CA ILE A 293 27.81 -10.52 2.30
C ILE A 293 28.18 -10.02 0.90
N TRP A 294 27.47 -9.03 0.36
CA TRP A 294 27.86 -8.35 -0.87
C TRP A 294 29.16 -7.57 -0.69
N SER A 295 29.28 -6.79 0.40
CA SER A 295 30.51 -6.04 0.69
C SER A 295 31.71 -6.95 0.95
N LEU A 296 31.47 -8.20 1.38
CA LEU A 296 32.50 -9.24 1.56
C LEU A 296 32.81 -10.02 0.26
N GLY A 297 32.13 -9.71 -0.86
CA GLY A 297 32.33 -10.39 -2.14
C GLY A 297 31.75 -11.81 -2.22
N LEU A 298 30.81 -12.17 -1.33
CA LEU A 298 30.17 -13.50 -1.30
C LEU A 298 28.95 -13.59 -2.23
N ILE A 299 28.48 -12.45 -2.75
CA ILE A 299 27.44 -12.34 -3.77
C ILE A 299 27.75 -11.09 -4.61
N ASP A 300 27.61 -11.20 -5.92
CA ASP A 300 27.90 -10.11 -6.85
C ASP A 300 26.64 -9.28 -7.17
N THR A 301 26.85 -8.08 -7.67
CA THR A 301 25.76 -7.14 -8.01
C THR A 301 24.88 -7.64 -9.15
N GLN A 302 25.43 -8.41 -10.11
CA GLN A 302 24.64 -8.93 -11.23
C GLN A 302 23.62 -9.96 -10.74
N THR A 303 24.01 -10.85 -9.83
CA THR A 303 23.09 -11.76 -9.14
C THR A 303 21.98 -11.01 -8.40
N LEU A 304 22.30 -9.89 -7.74
CA LEU A 304 21.30 -9.06 -7.03
C LEU A 304 20.32 -8.38 -7.99
N ILE A 305 20.79 -7.95 -9.17
CA ILE A 305 19.94 -7.39 -10.24
C ILE A 305 19.03 -8.47 -10.81
N ASP A 306 19.59 -9.64 -11.14
CA ASP A 306 18.84 -10.74 -11.77
C ASP A 306 17.76 -11.31 -10.85
N THR A 307 18.01 -11.30 -9.54
CA THR A 307 17.05 -11.72 -8.52
C THR A 307 16.04 -10.63 -8.12
N GLY A 308 16.16 -9.42 -8.67
CA GLY A 308 15.31 -8.27 -8.34
C GLY A 308 15.53 -7.70 -6.93
N SER A 309 16.65 -8.07 -6.28
CA SER A 309 17.06 -7.53 -4.98
C SER A 309 17.45 -6.06 -5.11
N THR A 310 17.88 -5.62 -6.29
CA THR A 310 18.10 -4.21 -6.63
C THR A 310 17.68 -3.94 -8.07
N LEU A 311 17.35 -2.69 -8.37
CA LEU A 311 17.22 -2.21 -9.74
C LEU A 311 18.58 -1.70 -10.23
N LYS A 312 18.79 -1.68 -11.56
CA LYS A 312 19.88 -0.96 -12.22
C LYS A 312 19.61 0.54 -12.18
#